data_AF-A7T7K7-F1
#
_entry.id   AF-A7T7K7-F1
#
_cell.length_a   1.000
_cell.length_b   1.000
_cell.length_c   1.000
_cell.angle_alpha   90.00
_cell.angle_beta   90.00
_cell.angle_gamma   90.00
#
_symmetry.space_group_name_H-M   'P 1'
#
loop_
_entity.id
_entity.type
_entity.pdbx_description
1 polymer ?
#
loop_
_entity_poly.entity_id
_entity_poly.type
_entity_poly.pdbx_seq_one_letter_code
_entity_poly.pdbx_strand_id
1 'polypeptide(L)'
;ITIVSKAFEGKTDKTEEWYGTEYSMERIDQQQIKDWKNVSLNAALTIPKKNEFIPTDLDIRPAPGETSQFPVLIKVVSPVTNDLFKQDVTFLLPKACMLFEITSPLAYIDPCHCNMAYIFLQLLKDSLNEYAYDAEIAGVTYNLDNTMYGIFVSHANGHIWIKSRDGIFVCHAKHNVFKILGIMIHHVLNLCNTRETPCMSIRGYNHKQGILMEKILKRMTKFKVDPNRFRLIKERVSKPPILKEL
;
A
#
# COMPACT_ATOMS: atom_id res chain seq x y z
N ILE A 1 29.76 -3.40 8.78
CA ILE A 1 28.92 -2.41 8.07
C ILE A 1 29.28 -2.52 6.60
N THR A 2 28.30 -2.44 5.71
CA THR A 2 28.51 -2.54 4.26
C THR A 2 27.86 -1.33 3.60
N ILE A 3 28.57 -0.68 2.66
CA ILE A 3 28.09 0.49 1.95
C ILE A 3 28.11 0.14 0.46
N VAL A 4 26.98 0.32 -0.23
CA VAL A 4 26.82 0.02 -1.66
C VAL A 4 26.45 1.31 -2.38
N SER A 5 27.30 1.75 -3.32
CA SER A 5 27.10 2.98 -4.09
C SER A 5 27.99 3.02 -5.32
N LYS A 6 27.47 3.51 -6.46
CA LYS A 6 28.26 3.85 -7.65
C LYS A 6 29.34 4.93 -7.39
N ALA A 7 29.32 5.60 -6.23
CA ALA A 7 30.40 6.51 -5.84
C ALA A 7 31.78 5.81 -5.65
N PHE A 8 31.81 4.48 -5.56
CA PHE A 8 33.03 3.65 -5.45
C PHE A 8 33.44 2.97 -6.76
N GLU A 9 32.71 3.18 -7.86
CA GLU A 9 33.02 2.67 -9.20
C GLU A 9 34.44 3.13 -9.61
N GLY A 10 35.32 2.17 -9.93
CA GLY A 10 36.75 2.43 -10.22
C GLY A 10 37.62 2.84 -9.03
N LYS A 11 37.20 2.59 -7.78
CA LYS A 11 37.95 2.91 -6.54
C LYS A 11 38.13 1.71 -5.59
N THR A 12 37.74 0.54 -6.05
CA THR A 12 37.74 -0.73 -5.31
C THR A 12 39.04 -1.51 -5.52
N ASP A 13 39.46 -2.27 -4.51
CA ASP A 13 40.75 -3.00 -4.50
C ASP A 13 40.60 -4.52 -4.66
N LYS A 14 39.37 -5.05 -4.64
CA LYS A 14 39.08 -6.49 -4.66
C LYS A 14 37.90 -6.82 -5.57
N THR A 15 37.89 -8.07 -6.03
CA THR A 15 36.85 -8.67 -6.86
C THR A 15 36.40 -9.98 -6.23
N GLU A 16 35.10 -10.25 -6.22
CA GLU A 16 34.52 -11.51 -5.76
C GLU A 16 34.63 -12.59 -6.86
N GLU A 17 34.86 -13.86 -6.47
CA GLU A 17 35.25 -14.96 -7.36
C GLU A 17 34.14 -15.39 -8.34
N TRP A 18 32.89 -15.44 -7.89
CA TRP A 18 31.79 -16.06 -8.65
C TRP A 18 30.96 -15.08 -9.46
N TYR A 19 30.74 -13.87 -8.93
CA TYR A 19 29.94 -12.81 -9.56
C TYR A 19 30.78 -11.64 -10.08
N GLY A 20 32.10 -11.68 -9.94
CA GLY A 20 32.98 -10.57 -10.34
C GLY A 20 32.71 -9.26 -9.59
N THR A 21 32.04 -9.32 -8.44
CA THR A 21 31.59 -8.12 -7.72
C THR A 21 32.78 -7.32 -7.20
N GLU A 22 32.94 -6.08 -7.68
CA GLU A 22 33.96 -5.16 -7.18
C GLU A 22 33.63 -4.70 -5.75
N TYR A 23 34.61 -4.76 -4.84
CA TYR A 23 34.46 -4.30 -3.47
C TYR A 23 35.78 -3.83 -2.85
N SER A 24 35.68 -3.22 -1.67
CA SER A 24 36.81 -2.96 -0.78
C SER A 24 36.47 -3.35 0.65
N MET A 25 37.50 -3.68 1.42
CA MET A 25 37.36 -4.07 2.83
C MET A 25 38.39 -3.37 3.70
N GLU A 26 37.94 -2.34 4.39
CA GLU A 26 38.71 -1.57 5.37
C GLU A 26 38.38 -2.00 6.80
N ARG A 27 39.33 -1.80 7.73
CA ARG A 27 39.05 -1.92 9.17
C ARG A 27 38.45 -0.60 9.65
N ILE A 28 37.28 -0.67 10.29
CA ILE A 28 36.66 0.48 10.96
C ILE A 28 37.64 1.03 12.01
N ASP A 29 37.81 2.35 12.02
CA ASP A 29 38.77 3.02 12.90
C ASP A 29 38.44 2.85 14.40
N GLN A 30 39.48 2.79 15.22
CA GLN A 30 39.38 2.60 16.66
C GLN A 30 38.87 3.82 17.41
N GLN A 31 39.00 5.04 16.89
CA GLN A 31 38.32 6.19 17.49
C GLN A 31 36.82 6.15 17.18
N GLN A 32 36.44 5.90 15.93
CA GLN A 32 35.04 5.74 15.53
C GLN A 32 34.32 4.65 16.35
N ILE A 33 34.99 3.54 16.66
CA ILE A 33 34.46 2.47 17.53
C ILE A 33 34.30 2.92 19.00
N LYS A 34 35.17 3.80 19.53
CA LYS A 34 34.99 4.38 20.87
C LYS A 34 33.82 5.36 20.89
N ASP A 35 33.72 6.20 19.87
CA ASP A 35 32.66 7.22 19.76
C ASP A 35 31.28 6.55 19.72
N TRP A 36 31.12 5.45 18.96
CA TRP A 36 29.90 4.64 18.95
C TRP A 36 29.58 3.93 20.29
N LYS A 37 30.58 3.66 21.14
CA LYS A 37 30.36 3.12 22.49
C LYS A 37 29.96 4.19 23.51
N ASN A 38 30.25 5.46 23.21
CA ASN A 38 30.06 6.60 24.12
C ASN A 38 28.89 7.52 23.68
N VAL A 39 27.95 7.01 22.87
CA VAL A 39 26.80 7.77 22.37
C VAL A 39 25.82 8.10 23.50
N SER A 40 25.39 9.36 23.58
CA SER A 40 24.37 9.82 24.52
C SER A 40 22.96 9.40 24.12
N LEU A 41 22.05 9.29 25.10
CA LEU A 41 20.64 8.96 24.85
C LEU A 41 19.97 10.03 23.98
N ASN A 42 19.52 9.63 22.79
CA ASN A 42 18.75 10.48 21.90
C ASN A 42 17.26 10.42 22.27
N ALA A 43 16.70 11.53 22.75
CA ALA A 43 15.30 11.64 23.18
C ALA A 43 14.26 11.39 22.06
N ALA A 44 14.66 11.41 20.78
CA ALA A 44 13.81 11.02 19.66
C ALA A 44 13.62 9.49 19.54
N LEU A 45 14.51 8.69 20.15
CA LEU A 45 14.41 7.23 20.17
C LEU A 45 13.58 6.80 21.39
N THR A 46 12.37 6.32 21.13
CA THR A 46 11.43 5.84 22.16
C THR A 46 10.95 4.43 21.84
N ILE A 47 10.56 3.67 22.87
CA ILE A 47 9.93 2.36 22.72
C ILE A 47 8.56 2.57 22.05
N PRO A 48 8.17 1.75 21.04
CA PRO A 48 6.87 1.88 20.39
C PRO A 48 5.72 1.75 21.39
N LYS A 49 4.62 2.44 21.09
CA LYS A 49 3.39 2.39 21.89
C LYS A 49 2.72 1.02 21.76
N LYS A 50 1.76 0.72 22.64
CA LYS A 50 0.92 -0.47 22.49
C LYS A 50 0.15 -0.39 21.18
N ASN A 51 0.40 -1.34 20.28
CA ASN A 51 -0.27 -1.46 18.99
C ASN A 51 -1.80 -1.65 19.17
N GLU A 52 -2.58 -0.74 18.59
CA GLU A 52 -4.06 -0.71 18.68
C GLU A 52 -4.77 -1.57 17.63
N PHE A 53 -4.04 -2.06 16.63
CA PHE A 53 -4.57 -2.89 15.53
C PHE A 53 -4.69 -4.37 15.87
N ILE A 54 -4.12 -4.83 16.99
CA ILE A 54 -4.22 -6.23 17.43
C ILE A 54 -5.71 -6.64 17.53
N PRO A 55 -6.16 -7.67 16.79
CA PRO A 55 -7.57 -8.04 16.73
C PRO A 55 -8.00 -8.79 18.01
N THR A 56 -9.02 -8.26 18.69
CA THR A 56 -9.65 -8.92 19.86
C THR A 56 -10.99 -9.59 19.53
N ASP A 57 -11.80 -8.99 18.66
CA ASP A 57 -12.92 -9.66 17.97
C ASP A 57 -12.34 -10.53 16.84
N LEU A 58 -12.69 -11.82 16.88
CA LEU A 58 -12.36 -12.86 15.92
C LEU A 58 -13.62 -13.70 15.57
N ASP A 59 -14.82 -13.17 15.82
CA ASP A 59 -16.06 -13.94 15.68
C ASP A 59 -16.45 -14.15 14.22
N ILE A 60 -16.64 -15.41 13.84
CA ILE A 60 -17.10 -15.82 12.52
C ILE A 60 -18.61 -15.60 12.46
N ARG A 61 -19.07 -14.77 11.51
CA ARG A 61 -20.50 -14.50 11.33
C ARG A 61 -21.18 -15.73 10.70
N PRO A 62 -22.41 -16.07 11.12
CA PRO A 62 -23.16 -17.16 10.52
C PRO A 62 -23.35 -16.92 9.01
N ALA A 63 -23.39 -18.01 8.24
CA ALA A 63 -23.66 -17.95 6.81
C ALA A 63 -25.05 -17.34 6.53
N PRO A 64 -25.22 -16.56 5.45
CA PRO A 64 -26.55 -16.20 4.97
C PRO A 64 -27.28 -17.47 4.50
N GLY A 65 -28.61 -17.52 4.65
CA GLY A 65 -29.41 -18.67 4.23
C GLY A 65 -29.32 -18.96 2.72
N GLU A 66 -29.20 -17.90 1.91
CA GLU A 66 -28.86 -17.99 0.49
C GLU A 66 -27.37 -17.71 0.30
N THR A 67 -26.64 -18.64 -0.32
CA THR A 67 -25.19 -18.52 -0.58
C THR A 67 -24.92 -18.51 -2.09
N SER A 68 -24.26 -17.45 -2.58
CA SER A 68 -23.82 -17.38 -3.97
C SER A 68 -22.38 -17.87 -4.12
N GLN A 69 -22.12 -18.66 -5.16
CA GLN A 69 -20.77 -19.07 -5.54
C GLN A 69 -19.92 -17.87 -6.03
N PHE A 70 -20.55 -16.83 -6.57
CA PHE A 70 -19.89 -15.65 -7.14
C PHE A 70 -20.30 -14.35 -6.41
N PRO A 71 -19.48 -13.28 -6.45
CA PRO A 71 -19.88 -11.99 -5.89
C PRO A 71 -21.16 -11.46 -6.53
N VAL A 72 -22.08 -10.98 -5.69
CA VAL A 72 -23.37 -10.42 -6.09
C VAL A 72 -23.32 -8.90 -5.96
N LEU A 73 -23.95 -8.18 -6.90
CA LEU A 73 -24.16 -6.74 -6.81
C LEU A 73 -25.24 -6.45 -5.77
N ILE A 74 -24.84 -6.08 -4.55
CA ILE A 74 -25.78 -5.80 -3.46
C ILE A 74 -26.36 -4.39 -3.59
N LYS A 75 -25.62 -3.44 -4.19
CA LYS A 75 -26.08 -2.06 -4.29
C LYS A 75 -25.52 -1.34 -5.51
N VAL A 76 -26.43 -0.73 -6.27
CA VAL A 76 -26.12 0.40 -7.15
C VAL A 76 -26.39 1.66 -6.32
N VAL A 77 -25.35 2.36 -5.88
CA VAL A 77 -25.50 3.58 -5.06
C VAL A 77 -25.66 4.82 -5.96
N SER A 78 -25.03 4.81 -7.12
CA SER A 78 -25.10 5.84 -8.17
C SER A 78 -24.73 5.21 -9.53
N PRO A 79 -24.90 5.92 -10.66
CA PRO A 79 -24.41 5.48 -11.98
C PRO A 79 -22.87 5.29 -12.07
N VAL A 80 -22.14 5.54 -10.99
CA VAL A 80 -20.67 5.58 -10.93
C VAL A 80 -20.11 4.57 -9.91
N THR A 81 -20.96 3.84 -9.16
CA THR A 81 -20.54 2.97 -8.05
C THR A 81 -21.30 1.63 -8.01
N ASN A 82 -20.54 0.54 -8.12
CA ASN A 82 -21.04 -0.84 -8.14
C ASN A 82 -20.52 -1.62 -6.91
N ASP A 83 -21.36 -1.81 -5.89
CA ASP A 83 -20.98 -2.54 -4.68
C ASP A 83 -21.19 -4.05 -4.85
N LEU A 84 -20.13 -4.75 -5.26
CA LEU A 84 -20.05 -6.22 -5.23
C LEU A 84 -19.76 -6.74 -3.81
N PHE A 85 -20.27 -7.92 -3.48
CA PHE A 85 -20.02 -8.60 -2.22
C PHE A 85 -20.11 -10.13 -2.34
N LYS A 86 -19.27 -10.84 -1.59
CA LYS A 86 -19.43 -12.25 -1.26
C LYS A 86 -19.03 -12.46 0.20
N GLN A 87 -19.88 -13.12 0.99
CA GLN A 87 -19.47 -13.61 2.31
C GLN A 87 -18.66 -14.90 2.12
N ASP A 88 -17.56 -15.04 2.89
CA ASP A 88 -16.86 -16.32 2.96
C ASP A 88 -17.71 -17.35 3.71
N VAL A 89 -17.87 -18.50 3.06
CA VAL A 89 -18.55 -19.71 3.58
C VAL A 89 -17.69 -20.95 3.36
N THR A 90 -16.42 -20.78 2.96
CA THR A 90 -15.51 -21.85 2.55
C THR A 90 -14.29 -21.96 3.46
N PHE A 91 -13.67 -20.84 3.82
CA PHE A 91 -12.49 -20.84 4.70
C PHE A 91 -12.85 -20.55 6.16
N LEU A 92 -13.96 -19.85 6.41
CA LEU A 92 -14.52 -19.54 7.72
C LEU A 92 -13.49 -18.89 8.67
N LEU A 93 -12.70 -17.96 8.14
CA LEU A 93 -11.71 -17.21 8.92
C LEU A 93 -12.26 -15.82 9.33
N PRO A 94 -11.80 -15.23 10.44
CA PRO A 94 -12.10 -13.84 10.82
C PRO A 94 -11.31 -12.84 9.98
N LYS A 95 -11.25 -13.07 8.67
CA LYS A 95 -10.47 -12.31 7.69
C LYS A 95 -11.36 -11.82 6.56
N ALA A 96 -11.03 -10.67 6.02
CA ALA A 96 -11.67 -10.13 4.83
C ALA A 96 -10.63 -9.55 3.87
N CYS A 97 -10.98 -9.54 2.59
CA CYS A 97 -10.30 -8.76 1.56
C CYS A 97 -11.29 -7.69 1.11
N MET A 98 -10.93 -6.42 1.26
CA MET A 98 -11.62 -5.32 0.62
C MET A 98 -10.80 -4.85 -0.58
N LEU A 99 -11.48 -4.56 -1.67
CA LEU A 99 -10.92 -3.99 -2.89
C LEU A 99 -11.80 -2.80 -3.26
N PHE A 100 -11.19 -1.69 -3.61
CA PHE A 100 -11.86 -0.46 -4.05
C PHE A 100 -11.18 0.02 -5.31
N GLU A 101 -11.95 0.38 -6.32
CA GLU A 101 -11.43 0.98 -7.54
C GLU A 101 -12.07 2.35 -7.74
N ILE A 102 -11.27 3.41 -7.63
CA ILE A 102 -11.66 4.76 -8.07
C ILE A 102 -11.37 4.84 -9.57
N THR A 103 -12.00 5.76 -10.31
CA THR A 103 -11.81 5.90 -11.77
C THR A 103 -11.70 7.38 -12.15
N SER A 104 -10.77 7.74 -13.05
CA SER A 104 -10.40 9.13 -13.39
C SER A 104 -9.42 9.16 -14.59
N PRO A 105 -9.80 9.69 -15.77
CA PRO A 105 -8.95 9.65 -16.97
C PRO A 105 -7.65 10.46 -16.85
N LEU A 106 -7.54 11.36 -15.86
CA LEU A 106 -6.34 12.16 -15.60
C LEU A 106 -5.16 11.35 -15.03
N ALA A 107 -5.36 10.08 -14.66
CA ALA A 107 -4.30 9.25 -14.08
C ALA A 107 -3.22 8.79 -15.08
N TYR A 108 -3.58 8.69 -16.37
CA TYR A 108 -2.70 8.12 -17.41
C TYR A 108 -2.81 8.84 -18.78
N ILE A 109 -3.32 10.08 -18.81
CA ILE A 109 -3.55 10.83 -20.06
C ILE A 109 -2.25 11.16 -20.84
N ASP A 110 -1.15 11.41 -20.13
CA ASP A 110 0.18 11.63 -20.69
C ASP A 110 1.28 11.21 -19.70
N PRO A 111 2.55 11.04 -20.13
CA PRO A 111 3.63 10.60 -19.25
C PRO A 111 3.93 11.52 -18.05
N CYS A 112 3.58 12.81 -18.10
CA CYS A 112 3.71 13.69 -16.94
C CYS A 112 2.66 13.33 -15.89
N HIS A 113 1.40 13.14 -16.32
CA HIS A 113 0.31 12.67 -15.45
C HIS A 113 0.57 11.28 -14.86
N CYS A 114 1.09 10.32 -15.63
CA CYS A 114 1.49 9.00 -15.11
C CYS A 114 2.52 9.13 -13.97
N ASN A 115 3.52 10.00 -14.15
CA ASN A 115 4.56 10.26 -13.15
C ASN A 115 4.02 11.03 -11.94
N MET A 116 3.12 11.99 -12.12
CA MET A 116 2.46 12.70 -11.02
C MET A 116 1.60 11.75 -10.18
N ALA A 117 0.82 10.88 -10.80
CA ALA A 117 0.03 9.86 -10.12
C ALA A 117 0.92 8.89 -9.33
N TYR A 118 2.02 8.41 -9.92
CA TYR A 118 2.97 7.55 -9.22
C TYR A 118 3.64 8.23 -8.02
N ILE A 119 4.18 9.45 -8.20
CA ILE A 119 4.84 10.20 -7.13
C ILE A 119 3.85 10.55 -6.00
N PHE A 120 2.59 10.87 -6.33
CA PHE A 120 1.52 11.06 -5.35
C PHE A 120 1.27 9.79 -4.52
N LEU A 121 1.21 8.61 -5.14
CA LEU A 121 1.00 7.35 -4.43
C LEU A 121 2.17 6.96 -3.54
N GLN A 122 3.41 7.14 -4.03
CA GLN A 122 4.61 6.91 -3.24
C GLN A 122 4.66 7.86 -2.02
N LEU A 123 4.32 9.14 -2.20
CA LEU A 123 4.18 10.11 -1.10
C LEU A 123 3.03 9.76 -0.14
N LEU A 124 1.90 9.27 -0.65
CA LEU A 124 0.76 8.87 0.17
C LEU A 124 1.11 7.66 1.03
N LYS A 125 1.69 6.60 0.44
CA LYS A 125 2.24 5.42 1.14
C LYS A 125 3.26 5.83 2.20
N ASP A 126 4.25 6.64 1.83
CA ASP A 126 5.28 7.15 2.76
C ASP A 126 4.66 7.90 3.95
N SER A 127 3.64 8.73 3.69
CA SER A 127 2.90 9.49 4.72
C SER A 127 1.96 8.65 5.60
N LEU A 128 1.69 7.41 5.20
CA LEU A 128 0.86 6.43 5.91
C LEU A 128 1.69 5.39 6.65
N ASN A 129 2.95 5.18 6.25
CA ASN A 129 3.81 4.08 6.67
C ASN A 129 3.90 3.93 8.20
N GLU A 130 4.16 5.03 8.92
CA GLU A 130 4.22 5.05 10.40
C GLU A 130 2.94 4.51 11.07
N TYR A 131 1.77 4.81 10.51
CA TYR A 131 0.48 4.38 11.05
C TYR A 131 0.07 2.98 10.55
N ALA A 132 0.45 2.62 9.33
CA ALA A 132 0.12 1.33 8.73
C ALA A 132 1.03 0.19 9.21
N TYR A 133 2.23 0.49 9.71
CA TYR A 133 3.17 -0.48 10.25
C TYR A 133 2.60 -1.28 11.43
N ASP A 134 1.88 -0.61 12.35
CA ASP A 134 1.15 -1.29 13.42
C ASP A 134 0.07 -2.23 12.88
N ALA A 135 -0.65 -1.82 11.83
CA ALA A 135 -1.66 -2.66 11.19
C ALA A 135 -1.05 -3.88 10.50
N GLU A 136 0.08 -3.71 9.80
CA GLU A 136 0.81 -4.78 9.12
C GLU A 136 1.31 -5.84 10.11
N ILE A 137 1.93 -5.43 11.22
CA ILE A 137 2.33 -6.33 12.32
C ILE A 137 1.13 -7.06 12.93
N ALA A 138 -0.01 -6.38 13.07
CA ALA A 138 -1.27 -6.98 13.53
C ALA A 138 -1.96 -7.88 12.48
N GLY A 139 -1.34 -8.11 11.31
CA GLY A 139 -1.87 -8.97 10.26
C GLY A 139 -2.97 -8.33 9.41
N VAL A 140 -2.95 -7.01 9.25
CA VAL A 140 -3.82 -6.22 8.37
C VAL A 140 -2.96 -5.40 7.39
N THR A 141 -2.86 -5.88 6.14
CA THR A 141 -2.04 -5.23 5.10
C THR A 141 -2.89 -4.37 4.16
N TYR A 142 -2.29 -3.35 3.55
CA TYR A 142 -2.90 -2.50 2.53
C TYR A 142 -2.01 -2.38 1.28
N ASN A 143 -2.57 -1.98 0.14
CA ASN A 143 -1.75 -1.73 -1.07
C ASN A 143 -2.33 -0.66 -2.01
N LEU A 144 -1.45 0.06 -2.74
CA LEU A 144 -1.73 1.25 -3.57
C LEU A 144 -0.64 1.47 -4.67
N ASP A 145 -0.81 1.00 -5.92
CA ASP A 145 0.21 1.14 -7.00
C ASP A 145 -0.38 1.32 -8.40
N ASN A 146 0.22 2.18 -9.24
CA ASN A 146 -0.36 2.63 -10.51
C ASN A 146 -0.36 1.60 -11.67
N THR A 147 -1.23 1.83 -12.66
CA THR A 147 -1.32 1.09 -13.93
C THR A 147 -1.55 2.01 -15.12
N MET A 148 -1.47 1.40 -16.31
CA MET A 148 -1.77 1.96 -17.63
C MET A 148 -3.22 2.41 -17.88
N TYR A 149 -4.14 2.10 -16.96
CA TYR A 149 -5.46 2.71 -16.92
C TYR A 149 -5.54 3.59 -15.67
N GLY A 150 -5.12 3.08 -14.50
CA GLY A 150 -4.65 3.97 -13.43
C GLY A 150 -4.01 3.34 -12.19
N ILE A 151 -4.54 2.28 -11.55
CA ILE A 151 -3.93 1.56 -10.40
C ILE A 151 -4.36 0.07 -10.37
N PHE A 152 -3.49 -0.83 -9.88
CA PHE A 152 -3.76 -2.23 -9.53
C PHE A 152 -2.69 -2.74 -8.57
N VAL A 153 -3.07 -3.51 -7.54
CA VAL A 153 -2.10 -4.37 -6.85
C VAL A 153 -2.69 -5.67 -6.34
N SER A 154 -1.93 -6.74 -6.54
CA SER A 154 -2.09 -8.01 -5.85
C SER A 154 -0.80 -8.36 -5.10
N HIS A 155 -0.94 -9.04 -3.96
CA HIS A 155 0.12 -9.89 -3.43
C HIS A 155 -0.51 -11.23 -3.07
N ALA A 156 0.17 -12.31 -3.42
CA ALA A 156 -0.27 -13.67 -3.17
C ALA A 156 0.43 -14.25 -1.93
N ASN A 157 -0.32 -14.99 -1.12
CA ASN A 157 0.21 -16.01 -0.21
C ASN A 157 -0.92 -17.03 -0.05
N GLY A 158 -0.99 -17.94 -1.03
CA GLY A 158 -2.09 -18.89 -1.22
C GLY A 158 -3.24 -18.38 -2.10
N HIS A 159 -3.82 -19.32 -2.84
CA HIS A 159 -5.13 -19.30 -3.51
C HIS A 159 -5.37 -18.31 -4.69
N ILE A 160 -5.23 -18.90 -5.89
CA ILE A 160 -5.97 -18.75 -7.17
C ILE A 160 -6.85 -17.51 -7.34
N TRP A 161 -6.67 -16.81 -8.47
CA TRP A 161 -7.65 -15.88 -9.04
C TRP A 161 -7.83 -16.15 -10.55
N ILE A 162 -9.08 -16.27 -11.00
CA ILE A 162 -9.44 -16.45 -12.42
C ILE A 162 -9.74 -15.07 -13.02
N LYS A 163 -9.09 -14.72 -14.14
CA LYS A 163 -9.38 -13.48 -14.88
C LYS A 163 -10.52 -13.70 -15.88
N SER A 164 -11.74 -13.32 -15.50
CA SER A 164 -12.83 -13.11 -16.47
C SER A 164 -12.57 -11.81 -17.28
N ARG A 165 -13.26 -11.64 -18.41
CA ARG A 165 -13.13 -10.44 -19.27
C ARG A 165 -13.86 -9.21 -18.76
N ASP A 166 -14.79 -9.36 -17.81
CA ASP A 166 -15.61 -8.27 -17.28
C ASP A 166 -15.75 -8.32 -15.76
N GLY A 167 -15.52 -7.17 -15.11
CA GLY A 167 -15.81 -6.92 -13.70
C GLY A 167 -14.60 -6.89 -12.76
N ILE A 168 -14.45 -5.79 -12.02
CA ILE A 168 -13.45 -5.62 -10.96
C ILE A 168 -14.12 -5.94 -9.61
N PHE A 169 -13.48 -6.79 -8.81
CA PHE A 169 -14.10 -7.44 -7.66
C PHE A 169 -14.03 -6.63 -6.37
N VAL A 170 -14.88 -5.61 -6.25
CA VAL A 170 -15.12 -4.93 -4.96
C VAL A 170 -15.63 -5.93 -3.91
N CYS A 171 -15.26 -5.69 -2.65
CA CYS A 171 -15.84 -6.38 -1.48
C CYS A 171 -15.82 -5.43 -0.29
N HIS A 172 -16.91 -5.37 0.49
CA HIS A 172 -17.12 -4.33 1.50
C HIS A 172 -17.45 -4.87 2.91
N ALA A 173 -16.98 -4.18 3.96
CA ALA A 173 -17.21 -4.52 5.37
C ALA A 173 -18.24 -3.58 6.06
N LYS A 174 -19.51 -4.01 6.08
CA LYS A 174 -20.67 -3.47 6.86
C LYS A 174 -20.85 -1.93 6.97
N HIS A 175 -21.85 -1.43 6.26
CA HIS A 175 -22.86 -0.43 6.66
C HIS A 175 -22.44 0.90 7.31
N ASN A 176 -21.77 0.93 8.47
CA ASN A 176 -21.52 2.18 9.22
C ASN A 176 -20.54 3.12 8.51
N VAL A 177 -19.66 2.60 7.64
CA VAL A 177 -18.73 3.40 6.82
C VAL A 177 -19.49 4.33 5.84
N PHE A 178 -20.70 3.95 5.40
CA PHE A 178 -21.42 4.68 4.36
C PHE A 178 -21.95 6.05 4.77
N LYS A 179 -22.16 6.34 6.07
CA LYS A 179 -22.51 7.71 6.51
C LYS A 179 -21.41 8.73 6.24
N ILE A 180 -20.15 8.27 6.21
CA ILE A 180 -18.97 9.09 5.92
C ILE A 180 -18.69 9.10 4.42
N LEU A 181 -18.89 7.97 3.73
CA LEU A 181 -18.71 7.84 2.28
C LEU A 181 -19.73 8.67 1.47
N GLY A 182 -21.01 8.61 1.83
CA GLY A 182 -22.11 9.24 1.10
C GLY A 182 -22.07 10.78 1.08
N ILE A 183 -21.38 11.40 2.04
CA ILE A 183 -21.17 12.86 2.07
C ILE A 183 -19.97 13.26 1.19
N MET A 184 -18.91 12.45 1.13
CA MET A 184 -17.69 12.79 0.37
C MET A 184 -17.84 12.62 -1.15
N ILE A 185 -18.64 11.65 -1.61
CA ILE A 185 -18.87 11.41 -3.05
C ILE A 185 -19.55 12.63 -3.72
N HIS A 186 -20.28 13.45 -2.97
CA HIS A 186 -21.02 14.60 -3.50
C HIS A 186 -20.17 15.87 -3.74
N HIS A 187 -18.85 15.80 -3.51
CA HIS A 187 -17.91 16.93 -3.65
C HIS A 187 -16.65 16.63 -4.48
N VAL A 188 -16.47 15.38 -4.94
CA VAL A 188 -15.31 14.94 -5.72
C VAL A 188 -15.81 14.02 -6.83
N LEU A 189 -15.33 14.26 -8.06
CA LEU A 189 -15.76 13.63 -9.33
C LEU A 189 -17.12 14.11 -9.86
N ASN A 190 -17.04 15.15 -10.69
CA ASN A 190 -17.91 15.28 -11.85
C ASN A 190 -17.08 14.89 -13.09
N LEU A 191 -17.73 14.34 -14.12
CA LEU A 191 -17.19 13.89 -15.43
C LEU A 191 -16.52 12.49 -15.54
N CYS A 192 -16.81 11.89 -16.71
CA CYS A 192 -16.17 10.77 -17.43
C CYS A 192 -16.41 9.32 -16.97
N ASN A 193 -16.68 8.48 -17.97
CA ASN A 193 -17.09 7.08 -17.89
C ASN A 193 -16.16 6.22 -18.77
N THR A 194 -15.03 5.78 -18.21
CA THR A 194 -14.01 4.93 -18.85
C THR A 194 -13.27 4.16 -17.76
N ARG A 195 -13.17 2.82 -17.85
CA ARG A 195 -12.86 1.90 -16.72
C ARG A 195 -11.43 2.05 -16.11
N GLU A 196 -11.31 1.65 -14.83
CA GLU A 196 -10.09 1.27 -14.07
C GLU A 196 -9.06 2.36 -13.69
N THR A 197 -9.22 3.10 -12.56
CA THR A 197 -8.09 3.85 -11.90
C THR A 197 -7.80 3.45 -10.41
N PRO A 198 -7.75 4.26 -9.30
CA PRO A 198 -7.31 3.81 -7.96
C PRO A 198 -7.86 2.52 -7.31
N CYS A 199 -7.26 1.38 -7.65
CA CYS A 199 -7.29 0.09 -6.97
C CYS A 199 -6.55 0.11 -5.61
N MET A 200 -7.28 0.39 -4.54
CA MET A 200 -6.84 0.21 -3.15
C MET A 200 -7.29 -1.17 -2.65
N SER A 201 -6.38 -1.96 -2.08
CA SER A 201 -6.75 -3.19 -1.37
C SER A 201 -6.41 -3.12 0.12
N ILE A 202 -7.22 -3.76 0.95
CA ILE A 202 -6.90 -4.09 2.34
C ILE A 202 -7.24 -5.55 2.60
N ARG A 203 -6.32 -6.29 3.24
CA ARG A 203 -6.43 -7.73 3.51
C ARG A 203 -6.08 -8.02 4.98
N GLY A 204 -6.46 -9.20 5.49
CA GLY A 204 -6.18 -9.58 6.89
C GLY A 204 -7.41 -9.62 7.78
N TYR A 205 -7.23 -9.41 9.10
CA TYR A 205 -8.28 -9.55 10.11
C TYR A 205 -9.38 -8.48 10.00
N ASN A 206 -10.64 -8.91 9.95
CA ASN A 206 -11.80 -8.06 9.63
C ASN A 206 -12.07 -6.92 10.64
N HIS A 207 -11.84 -7.14 11.93
CA HIS A 207 -12.24 -6.26 13.03
C HIS A 207 -11.66 -4.83 12.93
N LYS A 208 -10.36 -4.67 12.63
CA LYS A 208 -9.71 -3.34 12.60
C LYS A 208 -9.58 -2.73 11.20
N GLN A 209 -9.95 -3.46 10.14
CA GLN A 209 -9.81 -3.01 8.75
C GLN A 209 -10.56 -1.71 8.42
N GLY A 210 -11.76 -1.51 8.98
CA GLY A 210 -12.54 -0.30 8.74
C GLY A 210 -11.84 0.97 9.22
N ILE A 211 -11.08 0.88 10.31
CA ILE A 211 -10.32 2.00 10.89
C ILE A 211 -9.13 2.37 10.00
N LEU A 212 -8.41 1.36 9.47
CA LEU A 212 -7.32 1.58 8.52
C LEU A 212 -7.84 2.22 7.22
N MET A 213 -8.93 1.67 6.66
CA MET A 213 -9.60 2.22 5.47
C MET A 213 -10.01 3.68 5.66
N GLU A 214 -10.70 3.98 6.77
CA GLU A 214 -11.13 5.35 7.07
C GLU A 214 -9.94 6.32 7.22
N LYS A 215 -8.83 5.88 7.83
CA LYS A 215 -7.60 6.68 7.90
C LYS A 215 -7.00 6.94 6.53
N ILE A 216 -6.88 5.92 5.67
CA ILE A 216 -6.29 6.06 4.34
C ILE A 216 -7.13 7.02 3.48
N LEU A 217 -8.46 6.87 3.47
CA LEU A 217 -9.36 7.79 2.74
C LEU A 217 -9.28 9.23 3.28
N LYS A 218 -9.22 9.43 4.60
CA LYS A 218 -9.02 10.75 5.22
C LYS A 218 -7.65 11.36 4.90
N ARG A 219 -6.60 10.54 4.78
CA ARG A 219 -5.24 11.00 4.44
C ARG A 219 -5.11 11.36 2.96
N MET A 220 -5.75 10.59 2.08
CA MET A 220 -5.81 10.83 0.63
C MET A 220 -6.60 12.10 0.29
N THR A 221 -7.78 12.29 0.90
CA THR A 221 -8.63 13.48 0.66
C THR A 221 -8.08 14.77 1.26
N LYS A 222 -7.28 14.67 2.33
CA LYS A 222 -6.63 15.82 2.99
C LYS A 222 -5.11 15.82 2.81
N PHE A 223 -4.63 15.26 1.69
CA PHE A 223 -3.21 15.11 1.46
C PHE A 223 -2.50 16.46 1.28
N LYS A 224 -1.32 16.61 1.88
CA LYS A 224 -0.44 17.77 1.68
C LYS A 224 0.96 17.24 1.43
N VAL A 225 1.58 17.68 0.34
CA VAL A 225 2.92 17.28 -0.06
C VAL A 225 3.95 17.96 0.86
N ASP A 226 4.81 17.16 1.49
CA ASP A 226 6.03 17.65 2.12
C ASP A 226 7.10 17.86 1.03
N PRO A 227 7.66 19.07 0.85
CA PRO A 227 8.65 19.34 -0.21
C PRO A 227 9.96 18.53 -0.07
N ASN A 228 10.38 18.21 1.15
CA ASN A 228 11.58 17.40 1.41
C ASN A 228 11.33 15.94 1.04
N ARG A 229 10.19 15.37 1.43
CA ARG A 229 9.79 14.01 1.01
C ARG A 229 9.59 13.94 -0.50
N PHE A 230 8.98 14.96 -1.12
CA PHE A 230 8.83 15.04 -2.58
C PHE A 230 10.19 15.02 -3.28
N ARG A 231 11.18 15.79 -2.81
CA ARG A 231 12.53 15.79 -3.41
C ARG A 231 13.19 14.41 -3.32
N LEU A 232 13.14 13.76 -2.16
CA LEU A 232 13.73 12.44 -1.94
C LEU A 232 13.04 11.33 -2.76
N ILE A 233 11.71 11.35 -2.85
CA ILE A 233 10.94 10.39 -3.63
C ILE A 233 11.13 10.64 -5.12
N LYS A 234 11.11 11.90 -5.60
CA LYS A 234 11.41 12.23 -7.00
C LYS A 234 12.81 11.72 -7.39
N GLU A 235 13.83 11.95 -6.56
CA GLU A 235 15.18 11.45 -6.82
C GLU A 235 15.23 9.91 -6.90
N ARG A 236 14.52 9.20 -6.00
CA ARG A 236 14.40 7.74 -6.02
C ARG A 236 13.72 7.22 -7.29
N VAL A 237 12.70 7.94 -7.80
CA VAL A 237 11.93 7.57 -9.00
C VAL A 237 12.67 7.94 -10.29
N SER A 238 13.47 9.02 -10.29
CA SER A 238 14.28 9.43 -11.46
C SER A 238 15.58 8.64 -11.62
N LYS A 239 16.05 7.96 -10.56
CA LYS A 239 17.08 6.93 -10.71
C LYS A 239 16.45 5.72 -11.42
N PRO A 240 17.11 5.12 -12.43
CA PRO A 240 16.65 3.83 -12.94
C PRO A 240 16.62 2.82 -11.79
N PRO A 241 15.77 1.78 -11.85
CA PRO A 241 15.94 0.65 -10.95
C PRO A 241 17.41 0.21 -11.03
N ILE A 242 18.03 -0.07 -9.89
CA ILE A 242 19.29 -0.79 -9.88
C ILE A 242 18.93 -2.19 -10.35
N LEU A 243 18.98 -2.39 -11.67
CA LEU A 243 18.88 -3.70 -12.28
C LEU A 243 19.95 -4.54 -11.62
N LYS A 244 19.51 -5.64 -11.03
CA LYS A 244 20.40 -6.77 -10.78
C LYS A 244 20.71 -7.36 -12.15
N GLU A 245 21.71 -6.77 -12.81
CA GLU A 245 22.45 -7.45 -13.86
C GLU A 245 23.22 -8.58 -13.15
N LEU A 246 22.57 -9.75 -13.12
CA LEU A 246 22.96 -11.03 -12.54
C LEU A 246 22.50 -12.13 -13.51
#